data_AF-A0A2M9P3C0-F1
#
_entry.id   AF-A0A2M9P3C0-F1
#
_cell.length_a   1.000
_cell.length_b   1.000
_cell.length_c   1.000
_cell.angle_alpha   90.00
_cell.angle_beta   90.00
_cell.angle_gamma   90.00
#
_symmetry.space_group_name_H-M   'P 1'
#
loop_
_entity.id
_entity.type
_entity.pdbx_description
1 polymer ?
#
loop_
_entity_poly.entity_id
_entity_poly.type
_entity_poly.pdbx_seq_one_letter_code
_entity_poly.pdbx_strand_id
1 'polypeptide(L)'
;MYGFKIVDKLQKIDEDIQRSQLNYTKKRVLVSKEFTFDAAHHLHDYEGKCKNLHGHTYKVIFGLSGYTDSRGLMIDFGDMKEIWKNEIEIHLDHRYLNETLPPMNTTAENMVVWIYEKMAE
;
A
#
# COMPACT_ATOMS: atom_id res chain seq x y z
N MET A 1 -36.90 3.96 0.79
CA MET A 1 -36.39 2.58 0.70
C MET A 1 -35.59 2.48 -0.59
N TYR A 2 -34.26 2.52 -0.53
CA TYR A 2 -33.43 2.38 -1.72
C TYR A 2 -33.48 0.91 -2.16
N GLY A 3 -34.29 0.60 -3.17
CA GLY A 3 -34.39 -0.74 -3.74
C GLY A 3 -33.08 -1.10 -4.44
N PHE A 4 -32.63 -2.34 -4.28
CA PHE A 4 -31.51 -2.87 -5.05
C PHE A 4 -31.92 -2.90 -6.54
N LYS A 5 -31.18 -2.17 -7.38
CA LYS A 5 -31.38 -2.13 -8.83
C LYS A 5 -30.18 -2.76 -9.51
N ILE A 6 -30.42 -3.74 -10.37
CA ILE A 6 -29.38 -4.29 -11.25
C ILE A 6 -28.96 -3.19 -12.23
N VAL A 7 -27.66 -2.99 -12.39
CA VAL A 7 -27.13 -1.98 -13.31
C VAL A 7 -27.21 -2.52 -14.74
N ASP A 8 -28.17 -2.03 -15.52
CA ASP A 8 -28.38 -2.47 -16.91
C ASP A 8 -27.42 -1.78 -17.91
N LYS A 9 -26.95 -0.57 -17.57
CA LYS A 9 -26.04 0.23 -18.41
C LYS A 9 -25.08 1.04 -17.53
N LEU A 10 -23.80 1.06 -17.87
CA LEU A 10 -22.81 1.98 -17.28
C LEU A 10 -22.96 3.36 -17.89
N GLN A 11 -22.94 4.40 -17.05
CA GLN A 11 -22.91 5.79 -17.52
C GLN A 11 -21.59 6.07 -18.26
N LYS A 12 -21.67 6.83 -19.34
CA LYS A 12 -20.49 7.37 -20.03
C LYS A 12 -20.48 8.88 -19.96
N ILE A 13 -19.28 9.44 -19.80
CA ILE A 13 -19.06 10.88 -19.89
C ILE A 13 -19.46 11.36 -21.28
N ASP A 14 -20.11 12.52 -21.34
CA ASP A 14 -20.63 13.20 -22.54
C ASP A 14 -21.85 12.51 -23.22
N GLU A 15 -22.21 11.28 -22.83
CA GLU A 15 -23.48 10.62 -23.23
C GLU A 15 -24.55 10.70 -22.12
N ASP A 16 -24.22 10.15 -20.94
CA ASP A 16 -25.16 9.99 -19.81
C ASP A 16 -24.86 10.96 -18.66
N ILE A 17 -23.64 11.52 -18.61
CA ILE A 17 -23.19 12.44 -17.56
C ILE A 17 -22.17 13.45 -18.10
N GLN A 18 -22.31 14.70 -17.70
CA GLN A 18 -21.37 15.78 -18.03
C GLN A 18 -20.36 15.96 -16.91
N ARG A 19 -19.12 16.38 -17.26
CA ARG A 19 -18.07 16.65 -16.25
C ARG A 19 -18.49 17.67 -15.19
N SER A 20 -19.29 18.67 -15.58
CA SER A 20 -19.82 19.69 -14.66
C SER A 20 -20.79 19.13 -13.61
N GLN A 21 -21.35 17.94 -13.84
CA GLN A 21 -22.24 17.27 -12.89
C GLN A 21 -21.46 16.45 -11.83
N LEU A 22 -20.16 16.21 -12.04
CA LEU A 22 -19.31 15.51 -11.09
C LEU A 22 -18.86 16.47 -9.99
N ASN A 23 -19.20 16.14 -8.74
CA ASN A 23 -18.84 16.95 -7.59
C ASN A 23 -17.57 16.41 -6.92
N TYR A 24 -16.45 17.07 -7.15
CA TYR A 24 -15.17 16.70 -6.57
C TYR A 24 -14.87 17.46 -5.28
N THR A 25 -14.28 16.76 -4.32
CA THR A 25 -13.76 17.40 -3.10
C THR A 25 -12.54 18.26 -3.43
N LYS A 26 -12.40 19.38 -2.72
CA LYS A 26 -11.17 20.19 -2.70
C LYS A 26 -10.42 20.11 -1.37
N LYS A 27 -10.93 19.28 -0.45
CA LYS A 27 -10.33 19.08 0.87
C LYS A 27 -9.10 18.18 0.75
N ARG A 28 -8.15 18.34 1.66
CA ARG A 28 -7.09 17.36 1.88
C ARG A 28 -7.72 16.06 2.39
N VAL A 29 -7.32 14.94 1.81
CA VAL A 29 -7.79 13.59 2.18
C VAL A 29 -6.62 12.75 2.67
N LEU A 30 -6.92 11.67 3.39
CA LEU A 30 -6.01 10.56 3.64
C LEU A 30 -6.63 9.33 2.98
N VAL A 31 -5.86 8.66 2.12
CA VAL A 31 -6.23 7.35 1.57
C VAL A 31 -5.23 6.32 2.05
N SER A 32 -5.67 5.08 2.21
CA SER A 32 -4.81 3.99 2.64
C SER A 32 -4.89 2.79 1.70
N LYS A 33 -3.75 2.18 1.43
CA LYS A 33 -3.65 0.93 0.69
C LYS A 33 -2.90 -0.11 1.51
N GLU A 34 -3.47 -1.32 1.57
CA GLU A 34 -2.90 -2.47 2.25
C GLU A 34 -2.21 -3.40 1.26
N PHE A 35 -1.05 -3.93 1.66
CA PHE A 35 -0.33 -5.02 1.01
C PHE A 35 0.06 -6.08 2.04
N THR A 36 0.27 -7.31 1.57
CA THR A 36 0.69 -8.43 2.40
C THR A 36 1.86 -9.16 1.75
N PHE A 37 2.75 -9.72 2.56
CA PHE A 37 3.84 -10.58 2.10
C PHE A 37 4.19 -11.61 3.18
N ASP A 38 4.72 -12.75 2.77
CA ASP A 38 5.13 -13.83 3.67
C ASP A 38 6.66 -13.92 3.72
N ALA A 39 7.26 -13.83 4.90
CA ALA A 39 8.72 -13.85 5.01
C ALA A 39 9.24 -14.45 6.31
N ALA A 40 10.48 -14.93 6.27
CA ALA A 40 11.22 -15.41 7.43
C ALA A 40 12.32 -14.43 7.86
N HIS A 41 12.60 -14.37 9.16
CA HIS A 41 13.68 -13.57 9.72
C HIS A 41 14.12 -14.07 11.12
N HIS A 42 15.15 -13.44 11.67
CA HIS A 42 15.48 -13.50 13.09
C HIS A 42 16.09 -12.17 13.55
N LEU A 43 16.05 -11.91 14.85
CA LEU A 43 16.60 -10.69 15.45
C LEU A 43 18.00 -10.96 16.04
N HIS A 44 19.00 -10.20 15.59
CA HIS A 44 20.42 -10.42 15.96
C HIS A 44 20.72 -10.14 17.44
N ASP A 45 20.09 -9.10 18.01
CA ASP A 45 20.34 -8.60 19.37
C ASP A 45 19.04 -8.60 20.19
N TYR A 46 18.47 -9.80 20.39
CA TYR A 46 17.21 -9.97 21.11
C TYR A 46 17.27 -11.19 22.03
N GLU A 47 16.99 -11.00 23.32
CA GLU A 47 16.99 -12.10 24.30
C GLU A 47 15.60 -12.67 24.52
N GLY A 48 15.01 -13.21 23.44
CA GLY A 48 13.71 -13.88 23.45
C GLY A 48 13.51 -14.80 22.26
N LYS A 49 12.28 -15.28 22.05
CA LYS A 49 11.98 -16.29 21.01
C LYS A 49 12.36 -15.86 19.59
N CYS A 50 12.27 -14.55 19.29
CA CYS A 50 12.53 -13.97 17.98
C CYS A 50 14.01 -13.96 17.55
N LYS A 51 14.94 -14.37 18.43
CA LYS A 51 16.34 -14.62 18.03
C LYS A 51 16.53 -15.86 17.19
N ASN A 52 15.55 -16.78 17.26
CA ASN A 52 15.51 -17.95 16.40
C ASN A 52 14.87 -17.58 15.06
N LEU A 53 15.24 -18.33 14.02
CA LEU A 53 14.57 -18.25 12.72
C LEU A 53 13.08 -18.55 12.87
N HIS A 54 12.25 -17.64 12.39
CA HIS A 54 10.80 -17.76 12.33
C HIS A 54 10.27 -16.91 11.17
N GLY A 55 8.95 -16.88 10.98
CA GLY A 55 8.36 -16.06 9.92
C GLY A 55 6.95 -15.59 10.26
N HIS A 56 6.46 -14.68 9.43
CA HIS A 56 5.14 -14.07 9.56
C HIS A 56 4.51 -13.82 8.19
N THR A 57 3.18 -13.79 8.18
CA THR A 57 2.42 -13.08 7.15
C THR A 57 2.33 -11.62 7.57
N TYR A 58 3.16 -10.78 6.95
CA TYR A 58 3.21 -9.35 7.23
C TYR A 58 2.09 -8.62 6.51
N LYS A 59 1.65 -7.51 7.13
CA LYS A 59 0.70 -6.57 6.56
C LYS A 59 1.31 -5.16 6.63
N VAL A 60 1.36 -4.48 5.48
CA VAL A 60 1.84 -3.11 5.35
C VAL A 60 0.69 -2.22 4.92
N ILE A 61 0.46 -1.14 5.66
CA ILE A 61 -0.57 -0.15 5.34
C ILE A 61 0.11 1.18 5.06
N PHE A 62 0.07 1.62 3.80
CA PHE A 62 0.49 2.96 3.44
C PHE A 62 -0.67 3.92 3.60
N GLY A 63 -0.50 4.95 4.43
CA GLY A 63 -1.40 6.09 4.52
C GLY A 63 -0.79 7.31 3.85
N LEU A 64 -1.40 7.79 2.77
CA LEU A 64 -0.94 8.99 2.07
C LEU A 64 -1.98 10.10 2.21
N SER A 65 -1.51 11.31 2.50
CA SER A 65 -2.38 12.48 2.61
C SER A 65 -2.01 13.61 1.65
N GLY A 66 -3.00 14.08 0.88
CA GLY A 66 -2.84 15.11 -0.13
C GLY A 66 -4.17 15.63 -0.67
N TYR A 67 -4.10 16.41 -1.74
CA TYR A 67 -5.27 16.93 -2.45
C TYR A 67 -5.53 16.07 -3.69
N THR A 68 -6.77 16.09 -4.16
CA THR A 68 -7.14 15.37 -5.38
C THR A 68 -6.79 16.16 -6.64
N ASP A 69 -6.42 15.44 -7.70
CA ASP A 69 -6.27 15.97 -9.04
C ASP A 69 -7.62 16.32 -9.70
N SER A 70 -7.60 16.66 -10.99
CA SER A 70 -8.81 17.00 -11.76
C SER A 70 -9.78 15.83 -11.96
N ARG A 71 -9.34 14.59 -11.69
CA ARG A 71 -10.17 13.37 -11.74
C ARG A 71 -10.80 13.08 -10.38
N GLY A 72 -10.44 13.81 -9.33
CA GLY A 72 -10.87 13.54 -7.96
C GLY A 72 -10.04 12.46 -7.25
N LEU A 73 -8.86 12.12 -7.78
CA LEU A 73 -7.96 11.12 -7.19
C LEU A 73 -6.79 11.82 -6.50
N MET A 74 -6.50 11.42 -5.26
CA MET A 74 -5.31 11.90 -4.54
C MET A 74 -4.04 11.17 -5.00
N ILE A 75 -4.17 9.87 -5.27
CA ILE A 75 -3.17 9.01 -5.91
C ILE A 75 -3.92 7.88 -6.62
N ASP A 76 -3.37 7.35 -7.72
CA ASP A 76 -3.89 6.13 -8.31
C ASP A 76 -3.37 4.91 -7.52
N PHE A 77 -4.27 4.02 -7.11
CA PHE A 77 -3.86 2.80 -6.41
C PHE A 77 -3.14 1.80 -7.34
N GLY A 78 -3.27 1.95 -8.66
CA GLY A 78 -2.44 1.25 -9.64
C GLY A 78 -0.97 1.64 -9.50
N ASP A 79 -0.68 2.94 -9.46
CA ASP A 79 0.70 3.46 -9.30
C ASP A 79 1.32 2.97 -7.98
N MET A 80 0.58 3.06 -6.87
CA MET A 80 1.03 2.53 -5.58
C MET A 80 1.34 1.03 -5.64
N LYS A 81 0.54 0.26 -6.36
CA LYS A 81 0.73 -1.18 -6.52
C LYS A 81 1.95 -1.47 -7.37
N GLU A 82 2.20 -0.69 -8.41
CA GLU A 82 3.36 -0.86 -9.29
C GLU A 82 4.67 -0.61 -8.51
N ILE A 83 4.76 0.49 -7.78
CA ILE A 83 5.92 0.80 -6.91
C ILE A 83 6.11 -0.32 -5.89
N TRP A 84 5.04 -0.73 -5.19
CA TRP A 84 5.10 -1.83 -4.25
C TRP A 84 5.65 -3.11 -4.90
N LYS A 85 5.11 -3.52 -6.05
CA LYS A 85 5.49 -4.78 -6.71
C LYS A 85 6.91 -4.76 -7.23
N ASN A 86 7.38 -3.65 -7.78
CA ASN A 86 8.64 -3.59 -8.50
C ASN A 86 9.81 -3.19 -7.60
N GLU A 87 9.60 -2.33 -6.61
CA GLU A 87 10.69 -1.74 -5.82
C GLU A 87 10.76 -2.26 -4.38
N ILE A 88 9.64 -2.79 -3.84
CA ILE A 88 9.53 -3.16 -2.42
C ILE A 88 9.38 -4.67 -2.25
N GLU A 89 8.32 -5.25 -2.82
CA GLU A 89 7.91 -6.64 -2.59
C GLU A 89 8.99 -7.65 -3.02
N ILE A 90 9.76 -7.35 -4.07
CA ILE A 90 10.83 -8.23 -4.57
C ILE A 90 11.89 -8.59 -3.51
N HIS A 91 12.07 -7.71 -2.51
CA HIS A 91 12.98 -7.89 -1.37
C HIS A 91 12.32 -8.58 -0.18
N LEU A 92 10.99 -8.67 -0.15
CA LEU A 92 10.22 -9.07 1.02
C LEU A 92 9.53 -10.42 0.86
N ASP A 93 8.77 -10.62 -0.22
CA ASP A 93 7.87 -11.76 -0.34
C ASP A 93 8.61 -13.06 -0.66
N HIS A 94 8.28 -14.12 0.10
CA HIS A 94 8.95 -15.41 0.09
C HIS A 94 10.48 -15.32 0.30
N ARG A 95 10.94 -14.34 1.09
CA ARG A 95 12.37 -14.11 1.36
C ARG A 95 12.78 -14.39 2.80
N TYR A 96 14.09 -14.54 2.97
CA TYR A 96 14.75 -14.43 4.27
C TYR A 96 15.29 -13.00 4.45
N LEU A 97 14.62 -12.21 5.29
CA LEU A 97 14.77 -10.75 5.33
C LEU A 97 16.17 -10.29 5.76
N ASN A 98 16.86 -11.07 6.58
CA ASN A 98 18.23 -10.72 7.03
C ASN A 98 19.25 -10.74 5.87
N GLU A 99 18.96 -11.37 4.74
CA GLU A 99 19.83 -11.40 3.55
C GLU A 99 19.38 -10.45 2.45
N THR A 100 18.07 -10.20 2.32
CA THR A 100 17.51 -9.41 1.22
C THR A 100 17.36 -7.93 1.53
N LEU A 101 17.33 -7.56 2.81
CA LEU A 101 17.32 -6.18 3.28
C LEU A 101 18.75 -5.71 3.65
N PRO A 102 18.99 -4.39 3.71
CA PRO A 102 20.27 -3.85 4.18
C PRO A 102 20.65 -4.39 5.57
N PRO A 103 21.94 -4.41 5.94
CA PRO A 103 22.39 -4.90 7.25
C PRO A 103 21.76 -4.13 8.42
N MET A 104 20.67 -4.67 8.97
CA MET A 104 19.91 -4.11 10.09
C MET A 104 19.25 -5.22 10.90
N ASN A 105 18.81 -4.90 12.13
CA ASN A 105 17.91 -5.79 12.85
C ASN A 105 16.52 -5.70 12.21
N THR A 106 15.96 -6.82 11.72
CA THR A 106 14.72 -6.84 10.90
C THR A 106 13.45 -6.72 11.75
N THR A 107 13.43 -5.76 12.67
CA THR A 107 12.25 -5.43 13.47
C THR A 107 11.20 -4.69 12.64
N ALA A 108 9.96 -4.65 13.12
CA ALA A 108 8.89 -3.94 12.43
C ALA A 108 9.21 -2.45 12.23
N GLU A 109 9.86 -1.83 13.22
CA GLU A 109 10.25 -0.42 13.23
C GLU A 109 11.31 -0.10 12.18
N ASN A 110 12.32 -0.95 12.03
CA ASN A 110 13.35 -0.73 11.01
C ASN A 110 12.81 -1.03 9.60
N MET A 111 12.03 -2.11 9.47
CA MET A 111 11.41 -2.46 8.19
C MET A 111 10.46 -1.37 7.71
N VAL A 112 9.61 -0.78 8.58
CA VAL A 112 8.66 0.24 8.13
C VAL A 112 9.36 1.50 7.63
N VAL A 113 10.52 1.87 8.20
CA VAL A 113 11.33 2.99 7.70
C VAL A 113 11.90 2.67 6.32
N TRP A 114 12.51 1.50 6.15
CA TRP A 114 13.04 1.08 4.84
C TRP A 114 11.95 1.01 3.76
N ILE A 115 10.79 0.45 4.10
CA ILE A 115 9.62 0.38 3.22
C ILE A 115 9.12 1.79 2.85
N TYR A 116 9.10 2.71 3.82
CA TYR A 116 8.70 4.10 3.58
C TYR A 116 9.66 4.82 2.64
N GLU A 117 10.97 4.68 2.86
CA GLU A 117 12.00 5.27 2.00
C GLU A 117 11.87 4.79 0.56
N LYS A 118 11.63 3.48 0.35
CA LYS A 118 11.42 2.91 -0.99
C LYS A 118 10.14 3.38 -1.69
N MET A 119 9.11 3.74 -0.94
CA MET A 119 7.88 4.31 -1.50
C MET A 119 8.04 5.81 -1.87
N ALA A 120 9.04 6.49 -1.32
CA ALA A 120 9.30 7.91 -1.53
C ALA A 120 10.33 8.19 -2.64
N GLU A 121 11.04 7.16 -3.11
CA GLU A 121 11.94 7.19 -4.28
C GLU A 121 11.14 7.30 -5.59
#